data_AF-A0A6P4ALJ2-F1
#
_entry.id   AF-A0A6P4ALJ2-F1
#
_cell.length_a   1.000
_cell.length_b   1.000
_cell.length_c   1.000
_cell.angle_alpha   90.00
_cell.angle_beta   90.00
_cell.angle_gamma   90.00
#
_symmetry.space_group_name_H-M   'P 1'
#
loop_
_entity.id
_entity.type
_entity.pdbx_description
1 polymer ?
#
loop_
_entity_poly.entity_id
_entity_poly.type
_entity_poly.pdbx_seq_one_letter_code
_entity_poly.pdbx_strand_id
1 'polypeptide(L)'
;MKLVEWIALVLALVLVFCHGSSASFTPVDNYLIACGSPRNVTFQGRTFVPDSGHSSLFVKSGNSVVASSNSSSVPSPLYQSARIFTGIASYKFEIKQEGRHWVRLYFYPPSSWSQNLTSASITVVTDDFVLLNNFTFKNYNGSYMFKEYAINVTSDDLTLSFIVSNNSVTFINAIEVVSMPDGVLPDQALAVNPSSPFSGLSELAFETVYRLNMGGPLLTAQNDTLGRTWENDAKYLHVNSSAVNVSVSPSSIKYPAAVTPETAPNWVYATAETMGEANVPSENFNITWVFTVDPNFMYFVRVHFCDIVSKALNSLVFNGVTSIADFTKSSSGWLFEKSR
;
A
#
# COMPACT_ATOMS: atom_id res chain seq x y z
N MET A 1 0.23 57.91 -18.91
CA MET A 1 0.01 57.35 -17.56
C MET A 1 -1.08 56.27 -17.52
N LYS A 2 -2.24 56.45 -18.18
CA LYS A 2 -3.34 55.45 -18.15
C LYS A 2 -3.04 54.07 -18.78
N LEU A 3 -2.13 53.98 -19.76
CA LEU A 3 -1.81 52.71 -20.43
C LEU A 3 -0.93 51.77 -19.56
N VAL A 4 -0.07 52.34 -18.71
CA VAL A 4 0.86 51.59 -17.86
C VAL A 4 0.14 50.96 -16.67
N GLU A 5 -0.89 51.64 -16.14
CA GLU A 5 -1.76 51.11 -15.07
C GLU A 5 -2.58 49.90 -15.53
N TRP A 6 -3.04 49.88 -16.79
CA TRP A 6 -3.79 48.75 -17.35
C TRP A 6 -2.90 47.53 -17.58
N ILE A 7 -1.65 47.71 -17.99
CA ILE A 7 -0.68 46.61 -18.15
C ILE A 7 -0.33 46.01 -16.78
N ALA A 8 -0.15 46.84 -15.75
CA ALA A 8 0.11 46.37 -14.39
C ALA A 8 -1.08 45.60 -13.79
N LEU A 9 -2.32 46.05 -14.06
CA LEU A 9 -3.55 45.36 -13.64
C LEU A 9 -3.72 44.02 -14.37
N VAL A 10 -3.41 43.93 -15.66
CA VAL A 10 -3.48 42.67 -16.43
C VAL A 10 -2.36 41.71 -16.00
N LEU A 11 -1.14 42.18 -15.74
CA LEU A 11 -0.06 41.33 -15.18
C LEU A 11 -0.38 40.85 -13.77
N ALA A 12 -0.98 41.70 -12.92
CA ALA A 12 -1.43 41.30 -11.60
C ALA A 12 -2.59 40.29 -11.66
N LEU A 13 -3.53 40.44 -12.60
CA LEU A 13 -4.63 39.49 -12.80
C LEU A 13 -4.15 38.14 -13.37
N VAL A 14 -3.12 38.15 -14.23
CA VAL A 14 -2.50 36.92 -14.77
C VAL A 14 -1.66 36.18 -13.70
N LEU A 15 -1.10 36.89 -12.72
CA LEU A 15 -0.41 36.28 -11.57
C LEU A 15 -1.36 35.64 -10.53
N VAL A 16 -2.69 35.89 -10.62
CA VAL A 16 -3.70 35.26 -9.74
C VAL A 16 -4.29 33.98 -10.33
N PHE A 17 -3.97 33.62 -11.58
CA PHE A 17 -4.40 32.33 -12.14
C PHE A 17 -3.32 31.25 -12.00
N CYS A 18 -3.65 30.24 -11.20
CA CYS A 18 -3.06 28.90 -11.16
C CYS A 18 -1.70 28.75 -10.46
N HIS A 19 -1.61 29.16 -9.19
CA HIS A 19 -0.98 28.25 -8.23
C HIS A 19 -2.00 27.15 -7.92
N GLY A 20 -2.04 26.13 -8.78
CA GLY A 20 -2.66 24.87 -8.43
C GLY A 20 -1.88 24.31 -7.25
N SER A 21 -2.28 24.69 -6.05
CA SER A 21 -1.92 23.94 -4.86
C SER A 21 -2.50 22.55 -5.08
N SER A 22 -1.65 21.57 -5.42
CA SER A 22 -2.02 20.17 -5.30
C SER A 22 -2.36 19.96 -3.83
N ALA A 23 -3.64 20.06 -3.49
CA ALA A 23 -4.09 19.68 -2.18
C ALA A 23 -3.68 18.22 -1.99
N SER A 24 -2.76 17.98 -1.07
CA SER A 24 -2.44 16.61 -0.68
C SER A 24 -3.74 15.97 -0.23
N PHE A 25 -4.11 14.84 -0.83
CA PHE A 25 -5.27 14.09 -0.40
C PHE A 25 -5.22 13.91 1.12
N THR A 26 -6.32 14.27 1.78
CA THR A 26 -6.46 14.14 3.23
C THR A 26 -7.55 13.12 3.47
N PRO A 27 -7.22 11.90 3.93
CA PRO A 27 -8.21 10.88 4.22
C PRO A 27 -9.17 11.35 5.32
N VAL A 28 -10.47 11.05 5.15
CA VAL A 28 -11.52 11.42 6.09
C VAL A 28 -11.35 10.65 7.40
N ASP A 29 -11.08 9.35 7.29
CA ASP A 29 -10.68 8.49 8.40
C ASP A 29 -9.18 8.24 8.32
N ASN A 30 -8.44 8.60 9.38
CA ASN A 30 -6.99 8.53 9.41
C ASN A 30 -6.46 8.19 10.81
N TYR A 31 -6.55 6.91 11.16
CA TYR A 31 -6.06 6.39 12.41
C TYR A 31 -4.65 5.85 12.22
N LEU A 32 -3.67 6.47 12.87
CA LEU A 32 -2.27 6.04 12.89
C LEU A 32 -1.88 5.73 14.34
N ILE A 33 -1.92 4.46 14.72
CA ILE A 33 -1.85 4.05 16.12
C ILE A 33 -0.52 3.35 16.41
N ALA A 34 0.24 3.87 17.38
CA ALA A 34 1.45 3.25 17.92
C ALA A 34 1.09 2.44 19.18
N CYS A 35 0.91 1.14 19.03
CA CYS A 35 0.37 0.28 20.08
C CYS A 35 1.37 0.11 21.24
N GLY A 36 0.91 0.35 22.46
CA GLY A 36 1.72 0.30 23.67
C GLY A 36 2.77 1.42 23.79
N SER A 37 2.85 2.36 22.85
CA SER A 37 3.77 3.50 22.99
C SER A 37 3.22 4.49 24.02
N PRO A 38 4.05 5.01 24.95
CA PRO A 38 3.62 6.06 25.88
C PRO A 38 3.62 7.46 25.25
N ARG A 39 4.08 7.60 24.00
CA ARG A 39 4.28 8.89 23.31
C ARG A 39 4.00 8.77 21.81
N ASN A 40 3.83 9.91 21.16
CA ASN A 40 3.74 9.96 19.70
C ASN A 40 5.03 9.44 19.05
N VAL A 41 4.89 8.69 17.97
CA VAL A 41 5.99 8.13 17.18
C VAL A 41 5.92 8.70 15.77
N THR A 42 6.96 9.41 15.33
CA THR A 42 7.04 9.93 13.96
C THR A 42 7.82 8.95 13.08
N PHE A 43 7.21 8.53 11.97
CA PHE A 43 7.82 7.64 10.99
C PHE A 43 7.41 8.03 9.57
N GLN A 44 8.39 8.17 8.67
CA GLN A 44 8.18 8.56 7.26
C GLN A 44 7.29 9.81 7.11
N GLY A 45 7.52 10.83 7.93
CA GLY A 45 6.76 12.09 7.88
C GLY A 45 5.35 12.03 8.48
N ARG A 46 4.91 10.87 8.98
CA ARG A 46 3.61 10.66 9.61
C ARG A 46 3.76 10.49 11.12
N THR A 47 2.79 10.95 11.89
CA THR A 47 2.80 10.86 13.36
C THR A 47 1.75 9.86 13.82
N PHE A 48 2.22 8.82 14.49
CA PHE A 48 1.39 7.80 15.11
C PHE A 48 1.19 8.15 16.57
N VAL A 49 -0.04 8.04 17.05
CA VAL A 49 -0.44 8.39 18.41
C VAL A 49 -0.59 7.12 19.27
N PRO A 50 -0.36 7.21 20.59
CA PRO A 50 -0.63 6.11 21.50
C PRO A 50 -2.03 5.54 21.35
N ASP A 51 -2.15 4.22 21.48
CA ASP A 51 -3.45 3.54 21.58
C ASP A 51 -4.17 3.84 22.91
N SER A 52 -3.45 4.31 23.93
CA SER A 52 -4.04 4.78 25.18
C SER A 52 -4.54 6.22 25.03
N GLY A 53 -5.85 6.43 25.24
CA GLY A 53 -6.43 7.77 25.33
C GLY A 53 -6.83 8.40 23.99
N HIS A 54 -6.91 7.62 22.91
CA HIS A 54 -7.46 8.11 21.65
C HIS A 54 -8.99 8.12 21.69
N SER A 55 -9.62 9.29 21.54
CA SER A 55 -11.05 9.48 21.85
C SER A 55 -12.00 8.70 20.95
N SER A 56 -11.66 8.49 19.68
CA SER A 56 -12.46 7.75 18.70
C SER A 56 -11.94 6.33 18.45
N LEU A 57 -11.17 5.78 19.41
CA LEU A 57 -10.68 4.41 19.40
C LEU A 57 -11.04 3.75 20.73
N PHE A 58 -11.87 2.72 20.67
CA PHE A 58 -12.20 1.94 21.86
C PHE A 58 -11.39 0.64 21.88
N VAL A 59 -10.60 0.46 22.94
CA VAL A 59 -9.83 -0.78 23.15
C VAL A 59 -10.54 -1.63 24.20
N LYS A 60 -11.12 -2.74 23.77
CA LYS A 60 -11.67 -3.76 24.68
C LYS A 60 -10.61 -4.82 24.90
N SER A 61 -10.14 -4.99 26.12
CA SER A 61 -9.19 -6.06 26.44
C SER A 61 -9.49 -6.61 27.83
N GLY A 62 -9.50 -7.94 27.99
CA GLY A 62 -9.57 -8.57 29.31
C GLY A 62 -8.32 -8.27 30.15
N ASN A 63 -7.14 -8.54 29.59
CA ASN A 63 -5.82 -8.29 30.18
C ASN A 63 -4.81 -7.95 29.07
N SER A 64 -4.16 -6.78 29.15
CA SER A 64 -3.10 -6.38 28.22
C SER A 64 -1.87 -5.88 28.96
N VAL A 65 -0.70 -6.09 28.36
CA VAL A 65 0.58 -5.59 28.87
C VAL A 65 1.35 -4.92 27.73
N VAL A 66 2.20 -3.97 28.07
CA VAL A 66 3.06 -3.28 27.11
C VAL A 66 4.48 -3.84 27.20
N ALA A 67 5.10 -4.07 26.06
CA ALA A 67 6.51 -4.38 25.96
C ALA A 67 7.22 -3.37 25.06
N SER A 68 8.47 -3.04 25.39
CA SER A 68 9.30 -2.11 24.63
C SER A 68 10.67 -2.73 24.33
N SER A 69 11.05 -2.72 23.05
CA SER A 69 12.38 -3.12 22.60
C SER A 69 13.24 -1.89 22.33
N ASN A 70 14.32 -1.74 23.10
CA ASN A 70 15.35 -0.72 22.90
C ASN A 70 16.57 -1.26 22.12
N SER A 71 16.42 -2.41 21.47
CA SER A 71 17.50 -3.05 20.72
C SER A 71 17.82 -2.25 19.44
N SER A 72 19.10 -2.21 19.05
CA SER A 72 19.52 -1.69 17.75
C SER A 72 19.00 -2.53 16.58
N SER A 73 18.47 -3.72 16.83
CA SER A 73 17.88 -4.62 15.82
C SER A 73 16.42 -4.28 15.46
N VAL A 74 15.82 -3.27 16.09
CA VAL A 74 14.44 -2.86 15.80
C VAL A 74 14.39 -2.18 14.41
N PRO A 75 13.56 -2.66 13.46
CA PRO A 75 13.59 -2.18 12.06
C PRO A 75 13.15 -0.73 11.89
N SER A 76 12.23 -0.24 12.73
CA SER A 76 11.72 1.12 12.68
C SER A 76 11.17 1.56 14.03
N PRO A 77 11.00 2.88 14.27
CA PRO A 77 10.39 3.39 15.50
C PRO A 77 9.01 2.79 15.82
N LEU A 78 8.23 2.40 14.81
CA LEU A 78 6.90 1.79 15.02
C LEU A 78 6.95 0.40 15.66
N TYR A 79 8.07 -0.30 15.53
CA TYR A 79 8.26 -1.63 16.10
C TYR A 79 8.87 -1.59 17.51
N GLN A 80 9.17 -0.41 18.06
CA GLN A 80 9.81 -0.27 19.38
C GLN A 80 8.89 -0.66 20.53
N SER A 81 7.58 -0.45 20.40
CA SER A 81 6.59 -0.88 21.39
C SER A 81 5.66 -1.91 20.80
N ALA A 82 5.07 -2.73 21.67
CA ALA A 82 3.94 -3.58 21.34
C ALA A 82 2.95 -3.62 22.50
N ARG A 83 1.67 -3.71 22.16
CA ARG A 83 0.64 -4.16 23.12
C ARG A 83 0.48 -5.67 22.97
N ILE A 84 0.55 -6.36 24.09
CA ILE A 84 0.42 -7.81 24.22
C ILE A 84 -0.91 -8.11 24.89
N PHE A 85 -1.67 -9.04 24.34
CA PHE A 85 -2.94 -9.49 24.87
C PHE A 85 -2.81 -10.93 25.36
N THR A 86 -3.28 -11.19 26.59
CA THR A 86 -3.34 -12.54 27.18
C THR A 86 -4.74 -13.15 27.09
N GLY A 87 -5.64 -12.50 26.37
CA GLY A 87 -7.02 -12.91 26.11
C GLY A 87 -7.55 -12.14 24.91
N ILE A 88 -8.77 -12.44 24.47
CA ILE A 88 -9.38 -11.77 23.33
C ILE A 88 -9.42 -10.26 23.59
N ALA A 89 -8.97 -9.50 22.60
CA ALA A 89 -8.97 -8.06 22.62
C ALA A 89 -9.46 -7.51 21.28
N SER A 90 -10.03 -6.31 21.28
CA SER A 90 -10.44 -5.63 20.06
C SER A 90 -10.14 -4.14 20.11
N TYR A 91 -9.85 -3.60 18.93
CA TYR A 91 -9.83 -2.17 18.64
C TYR A 91 -11.06 -1.85 17.81
N LYS A 92 -11.84 -0.87 18.25
CA LYS A 92 -13.01 -0.38 17.53
C LYS A 92 -12.75 1.07 17.11
N PHE A 93 -12.83 1.32 15.81
CA PHE A 93 -12.59 2.61 15.17
C PHE A 93 -13.93 3.20 14.72
N GLU A 94 -14.21 4.44 15.08
CA GLU A 94 -15.36 5.18 14.54
C GLU A 94 -15.08 5.55 13.08
N ILE A 95 -15.97 5.18 12.15
CA ILE A 95 -15.82 5.41 10.71
C ILE A 95 -16.73 6.56 10.30
N LYS A 96 -16.13 7.61 9.73
CA LYS A 96 -16.86 8.82 9.31
C LYS A 96 -17.29 8.75 7.86
N GLN A 97 -16.55 8.00 7.03
CA GLN A 97 -16.88 7.77 5.63
C GLN A 97 -16.94 6.27 5.37
N GLU A 98 -18.13 5.73 5.19
CA GLU A 98 -18.31 4.38 4.67
C GLU A 98 -17.62 4.23 3.30
N GLY A 99 -17.12 3.02 3.04
CA GLY A 99 -16.39 2.68 1.83
C GLY A 99 -15.11 1.93 2.13
N ARG A 100 -14.20 1.93 1.15
CA ARG A 100 -12.98 1.14 1.24
C ARG A 100 -11.96 1.79 2.18
N HIS A 101 -11.30 0.97 2.99
CA HIS A 101 -10.29 1.40 3.95
C HIS A 101 -9.04 0.54 3.83
N TRP A 102 -7.87 1.16 3.95
CA TRP A 102 -6.65 0.42 4.26
C TRP A 102 -6.63 0.06 5.74
N VAL A 103 -6.42 -1.23 6.02
CA VAL A 103 -6.03 -1.72 7.34
C VAL A 103 -4.59 -2.20 7.26
N ARG A 104 -3.68 -1.52 7.95
CA ARG A 104 -2.26 -1.90 7.99
C ARG A 104 -1.86 -2.35 9.38
N LEU A 105 -1.23 -3.52 9.46
CA LEU A 105 -0.86 -4.17 10.72
C LEU A 105 0.65 -4.38 10.78
N TYR A 106 1.24 -4.00 11.90
CA TYR A 106 2.68 -4.05 12.14
C TYR A 106 2.99 -5.01 13.27
N PHE A 107 3.82 -6.01 12.99
CA PHE A 107 4.24 -7.02 13.97
C PHE A 107 5.76 -7.14 14.02
N TYR A 108 6.33 -7.05 15.21
CA TYR A 108 7.71 -7.37 15.53
C TYR A 108 7.73 -7.92 16.95
N PRO A 109 8.12 -9.18 17.17
CA PRO A 109 8.10 -9.81 18.49
C PRO A 109 9.14 -9.14 19.41
N PRO A 110 8.73 -8.39 20.45
CA PRO A 110 9.68 -7.73 21.34
C PRO A 110 10.45 -8.77 22.17
N SER A 111 11.77 -8.64 22.21
CA SER A 111 12.67 -9.54 22.96
C SER A 111 12.64 -9.33 24.47
N SER A 112 12.10 -8.20 24.94
CA SER A 112 12.05 -7.83 26.35
C SER A 112 10.93 -8.51 27.15
N TRP A 113 10.04 -9.25 26.48
CA TRP A 113 8.95 -9.96 27.15
C TRP A 113 9.44 -11.27 27.78
N SER A 114 8.95 -11.60 28.97
CA SER A 114 9.39 -12.78 29.74
C SER A 114 9.10 -14.11 29.04
N GLN A 115 8.17 -14.12 28.07
CA GLN A 115 7.86 -15.28 27.23
C GLN A 115 8.33 -15.02 25.79
N ASN A 116 8.76 -16.08 25.10
CA ASN A 116 9.18 -15.99 23.71
C ASN A 116 7.98 -15.75 22.76
N LEU A 117 7.76 -14.49 22.39
CA LEU A 117 6.68 -14.06 21.49
C LEU A 117 6.86 -14.53 20.04
N THR A 118 8.03 -15.05 19.68
CA THR A 118 8.27 -15.64 18.35
C THR A 118 7.34 -16.85 18.11
N SER A 119 6.97 -17.56 19.18
CA SER A 119 6.05 -18.71 19.13
C SER A 119 4.57 -18.32 19.30
N ALA A 120 4.26 -17.03 19.51
CA ALA A 120 2.89 -16.57 19.62
C ALA A 120 2.14 -16.83 18.30
N SER A 121 0.86 -17.22 18.43
CA SER A 121 -0.04 -17.34 17.29
C SER A 121 -0.80 -16.02 17.14
N ILE A 122 -0.85 -15.52 15.90
CA ILE A 122 -1.50 -14.26 15.56
C ILE A 122 -2.67 -14.54 14.64
N THR A 123 -3.86 -14.31 15.16
CA THR A 123 -5.12 -14.33 14.42
C THR A 123 -5.80 -12.97 14.60
N VAL A 124 -6.06 -12.31 13.48
CA VAL A 124 -6.71 -11.00 13.43
C VAL A 124 -7.90 -11.10 12.50
N VAL A 125 -9.07 -10.72 13.02
CA VAL A 125 -10.33 -10.76 12.29
C VAL A 125 -11.03 -9.41 12.38
N THR A 126 -11.83 -9.13 11.36
CA THR A 126 -12.90 -8.13 11.40
C THR A 126 -14.23 -8.84 11.64
N ASP A 127 -15.34 -8.11 11.61
CA ASP A 127 -16.66 -8.72 11.71
C ASP A 127 -16.97 -9.62 10.50
N ASP A 128 -16.44 -9.27 9.31
CA ASP A 128 -16.73 -9.98 8.05
C ASP A 128 -15.56 -10.83 7.52
N PHE A 129 -14.32 -10.46 7.81
CA PHE A 129 -13.12 -11.03 7.19
C PHE A 129 -12.06 -11.52 8.18
N VAL A 130 -11.40 -12.62 7.83
CA VAL A 130 -10.18 -13.10 8.51
C VAL A 130 -8.94 -12.53 7.82
N LEU A 131 -8.32 -11.52 8.43
CA LEU A 131 -7.15 -10.84 7.85
C LEU A 131 -5.87 -11.68 8.00
N LEU A 132 -5.66 -12.22 9.20
CA LEU A 132 -4.53 -13.08 9.52
C LEU A 132 -5.02 -14.27 10.33
N ASN A 133 -4.54 -15.48 10.02
CA ASN A 133 -4.97 -16.70 10.68
C ASN A 133 -3.75 -17.52 11.11
N ASN A 134 -3.65 -17.79 12.41
CA ASN A 134 -2.66 -18.68 13.02
C ASN A 134 -1.21 -18.42 12.54
N PHE A 135 -0.85 -17.15 12.34
CA PHE A 135 0.50 -16.80 11.92
C PHE A 135 1.48 -16.89 13.09
N THR A 136 2.72 -17.30 12.83
CA THR A 136 3.78 -17.36 13.85
C THR A 136 5.14 -16.96 13.26
N PHE A 137 5.95 -16.26 14.06
CA PHE A 137 7.31 -15.89 13.67
C PHE A 137 8.29 -17.08 13.74
N LYS A 138 7.93 -18.18 14.40
CA LYS A 138 8.81 -19.36 14.58
C LYS A 138 9.31 -19.95 13.25
N ASN A 139 8.45 -19.94 12.23
CA ASN A 139 8.76 -20.46 10.90
C ASN A 139 8.85 -19.35 9.85
N TYR A 140 8.94 -18.10 10.29
CA TYR A 140 9.01 -16.94 9.40
C TYR A 140 10.45 -16.53 9.18
N ASN A 141 10.85 -16.34 7.92
CA ASN A 141 12.23 -16.00 7.56
C ASN A 141 12.58 -14.52 7.85
N GLY A 142 11.60 -13.69 8.21
CA GLY A 142 11.80 -12.28 8.56
C GLY A 142 11.79 -12.03 10.06
N SER A 143 12.36 -10.91 10.48
CA SER A 143 12.32 -10.47 11.89
C SER A 143 11.07 -9.66 12.24
N TYR A 144 10.41 -9.07 11.25
CA TYR A 144 9.19 -8.27 11.38
C TYR A 144 8.24 -8.53 10.21
N MET A 145 6.96 -8.21 10.42
CA MET A 145 5.92 -8.33 9.41
C MET A 145 5.15 -7.01 9.30
N PHE A 146 4.85 -6.66 8.05
CA PHE A 146 3.89 -5.64 7.68
C PHE A 146 2.83 -6.31 6.81
N LYS A 147 1.54 -6.04 7.12
CA LYS A 147 0.41 -6.49 6.31
C LYS A 147 -0.46 -5.29 5.97
N GLU A 148 -0.88 -5.20 4.72
CA GLU A 148 -1.81 -4.18 4.24
C GLU A 148 -3.00 -4.85 3.60
N TYR A 149 -4.19 -4.49 4.06
CA TYR A 149 -5.46 -4.96 3.54
C TYR A 149 -6.29 -3.78 3.04
N ALA A 150 -7.07 -3.97 1.99
CA ALA A 150 -8.14 -3.08 1.58
C ALA A 150 -9.47 -3.79 1.82
N ILE A 151 -10.29 -3.25 2.71
CA ILE A 151 -11.59 -3.82 3.07
C ILE A 151 -12.69 -2.78 2.86
N ASN A 152 -13.88 -3.20 2.47
CA ASN A 152 -15.03 -2.32 2.39
C ASN A 152 -15.74 -2.28 3.74
N VAL A 153 -15.99 -1.08 4.26
CA VAL A 153 -16.66 -0.86 5.55
C VAL A 153 -17.98 -0.15 5.31
N THR A 154 -19.08 -0.80 5.66
CA THR A 154 -20.46 -0.34 5.41
C THR A 154 -21.20 0.03 6.69
N SER A 155 -20.47 0.21 7.78
CA SER A 155 -20.97 0.57 9.11
C SER A 155 -20.21 1.77 9.66
N ASP A 156 -20.82 2.46 10.64
CA ASP A 156 -20.22 3.57 11.38
C ASP A 156 -19.01 3.16 12.24
N ASP A 157 -18.67 1.88 12.29
CA ASP A 157 -17.58 1.34 13.07
C ASP A 157 -16.84 0.24 12.31
N LEU A 158 -15.52 0.16 12.51
CA LEU A 158 -14.69 -0.98 12.13
C LEU A 158 -14.09 -1.62 13.39
N THR A 159 -14.33 -2.92 13.60
CA THR A 159 -13.73 -3.66 14.71
C THR A 159 -12.61 -4.57 14.22
N LEU A 160 -11.41 -4.44 14.81
CA LEU A 160 -10.30 -5.38 14.66
C LEU A 160 -10.19 -6.23 15.93
N SER A 161 -10.48 -7.52 15.83
CA SER A 161 -10.41 -8.46 16.95
C SER A 161 -9.17 -9.36 16.85
N PHE A 162 -8.44 -9.41 17.95
CA PHE A 162 -7.25 -10.22 18.14
C PHE A 162 -7.63 -11.47 18.94
N ILE A 163 -7.61 -12.62 18.26
CA ILE A 163 -8.02 -13.90 18.86
C ILE A 163 -6.80 -14.57 19.50
N VAL A 164 -6.94 -14.93 20.77
CA VAL A 164 -5.89 -15.54 21.57
C VAL A 164 -6.29 -16.96 21.95
N SER A 165 -5.44 -17.92 21.63
CA SER A 165 -5.61 -19.32 22.06
C SER A 165 -5.42 -19.47 23.57
N ASN A 166 -6.00 -20.51 24.16
CA ASN A 166 -5.88 -20.77 25.61
C ASN A 166 -4.42 -20.83 26.07
N ASN A 167 -4.13 -20.13 27.19
CA ASN A 167 -2.79 -20.00 27.77
C ASN A 167 -1.71 -19.48 26.80
N SER A 168 -2.13 -18.72 25.78
CA SER A 168 -1.25 -18.08 24.82
C SER A 168 -1.35 -16.56 24.91
N VAL A 169 -0.59 -15.89 24.05
CA VAL A 169 -0.59 -14.44 23.91
C VAL A 169 -0.59 -14.09 22.43
N THR A 170 -1.06 -12.89 22.12
CA THR A 170 -0.85 -12.26 20.81
C THR A 170 -0.42 -10.82 21.01
N PHE A 171 0.04 -10.16 19.96
CA PHE A 171 0.56 -8.79 20.08
C PHE A 171 0.40 -8.00 18.79
N ILE A 172 0.50 -6.68 18.91
CA ILE A 172 0.48 -5.73 17.80
C ILE A 172 1.38 -4.53 18.15
N ASN A 173 2.15 -4.05 17.18
CA ASN A 173 3.07 -2.93 17.36
C ASN A 173 2.46 -1.61 16.88
N ALA A 174 1.77 -1.64 15.75
CA ALA A 174 1.07 -0.47 15.21
C ALA A 174 -0.11 -0.91 14.32
N ILE A 175 -1.10 -0.02 14.21
CA ILE A 175 -2.27 -0.18 13.36
C ILE A 175 -2.47 1.10 12.55
N GLU A 176 -2.74 0.97 11.25
CA GLU A 176 -3.33 2.07 10.48
C GLU A 176 -4.74 1.66 10.00
N VAL A 177 -5.69 2.59 10.12
CA VAL A 177 -7.00 2.52 9.46
C VAL A 177 -7.21 3.83 8.70
N VAL A 178 -7.20 3.77 7.37
CA VAL A 178 -7.18 4.96 6.52
C VAL A 178 -8.22 4.85 5.40
N SER A 179 -9.12 5.83 5.26
CA SER A 179 -10.12 5.85 4.19
C SER A 179 -9.46 5.91 2.80
N MET A 180 -9.90 5.05 1.89
CA MET A 180 -9.44 4.97 0.50
C MET A 180 -10.44 5.68 -0.42
N PRO A 181 -9.98 6.51 -1.38
CA PRO A 181 -10.86 7.05 -2.41
C PRO A 181 -11.44 5.94 -3.31
N ASP A 182 -12.73 6.03 -3.65
CA ASP A 182 -13.46 5.01 -4.43
C ASP A 182 -12.79 4.65 -5.75
N GLY A 183 -12.23 5.64 -6.46
CA GLY A 183 -11.54 5.45 -7.74
C GLY A 183 -10.23 4.66 -7.65
N VAL A 184 -9.72 4.42 -6.44
CA VAL A 184 -8.48 3.67 -6.24
C VAL A 184 -8.71 2.16 -6.36
N LEU A 185 -9.88 1.60 -6.07
CA LEU A 185 -10.14 0.17 -6.31
C LEU A 185 -11.56 -0.03 -6.87
N PRO A 186 -11.70 -0.22 -8.20
CA PRO A 186 -13.00 -0.31 -8.84
C PRO A 186 -13.72 -1.58 -8.40
N ASP A 187 -15.04 -1.59 -8.48
CA ASP A 187 -15.84 -2.78 -8.19
C ASP A 187 -15.78 -3.83 -9.31
N GLN A 188 -15.38 -3.42 -10.52
CA GLN A 188 -15.34 -4.26 -11.70
C GLN A 188 -13.93 -4.47 -12.22
N ALA A 189 -13.67 -5.68 -12.72
CA ALA A 189 -12.44 -6.05 -13.41
C ALA A 189 -12.71 -7.09 -14.50
N LEU A 190 -11.66 -7.48 -15.22
CA LEU A 190 -11.71 -8.61 -16.16
C LEU A 190 -11.07 -9.82 -15.49
N ALA A 191 -11.84 -10.91 -15.41
CA ALA A 191 -11.27 -12.23 -15.15
C ALA A 191 -10.37 -12.61 -16.33
N VAL A 192 -9.35 -13.40 -16.01
CA VAL A 192 -8.26 -13.69 -16.94
C VAL A 192 -8.49 -15.00 -17.69
N ASN A 193 -9.02 -16.03 -17.01
CA ASN A 193 -9.22 -17.37 -17.56
C ASN A 193 -10.50 -18.02 -16.99
N PRO A 194 -11.60 -18.10 -17.74
CA PRO A 194 -11.82 -17.45 -19.05
C PRO A 194 -11.90 -15.92 -18.93
N SER A 195 -11.71 -15.23 -20.06
CA SER A 195 -11.90 -13.78 -20.07
C SER A 195 -13.39 -13.43 -19.96
N SER A 196 -13.78 -12.83 -18.85
CA SER A 196 -15.14 -12.36 -18.61
C SER A 196 -15.16 -11.18 -17.66
N PRO A 197 -16.16 -10.29 -17.72
CA PRO A 197 -16.38 -9.31 -16.67
C PRO A 197 -16.53 -9.97 -15.30
N PHE A 198 -15.92 -9.37 -14.29
CA PHE A 198 -16.05 -9.73 -12.88
C PHE A 198 -16.52 -8.48 -12.12
N SER A 199 -17.51 -8.61 -11.25
CA SER A 199 -18.08 -7.53 -10.43
C SER A 199 -18.18 -7.99 -8.97
N GLY A 200 -18.37 -7.07 -8.03
CA GLY A 200 -18.39 -7.41 -6.61
C GLY A 200 -17.00 -7.44 -5.97
N LEU A 201 -16.00 -6.74 -6.53
CA LEU A 201 -14.72 -6.56 -5.84
C LEU A 201 -14.88 -5.74 -4.55
N SER A 202 -15.96 -4.98 -4.36
CA SER A 202 -16.27 -4.34 -3.08
C SER A 202 -16.73 -5.31 -2.01
N GLU A 203 -17.15 -6.52 -2.36
CA GLU A 203 -17.57 -7.56 -1.41
C GLU A 203 -16.38 -8.38 -0.87
N LEU A 204 -15.19 -8.19 -1.44
CA LEU A 204 -13.98 -8.92 -1.08
C LEU A 204 -13.03 -8.05 -0.25
N ALA A 205 -12.28 -8.69 0.65
CA ALA A 205 -11.09 -8.10 1.24
C ALA A 205 -9.89 -8.37 0.33
N PHE A 206 -8.98 -7.40 0.18
CA PHE A 206 -7.74 -7.57 -0.56
C PHE A 206 -6.53 -7.44 0.35
N GLU A 207 -5.61 -8.38 0.32
CA GLU A 207 -4.26 -8.23 0.89
C GLU A 207 -3.30 -7.76 -0.21
N THR A 208 -2.68 -6.59 -0.03
CA THR A 208 -1.61 -6.17 -0.95
C THR A 208 -0.39 -7.07 -0.73
N VAL A 209 -0.02 -7.83 -1.76
CA VAL A 209 1.15 -8.74 -1.71
C VAL A 209 2.35 -8.17 -2.45
N TYR A 210 2.12 -7.40 -3.52
CA TYR A 210 3.18 -6.69 -4.25
C TYR A 210 2.66 -5.33 -4.71
N ARG A 211 3.51 -4.30 -4.58
CA ARG A 211 3.28 -2.98 -5.15
C ARG A 211 4.62 -2.44 -5.66
N LEU A 212 4.75 -2.30 -6.99
CA LEU A 212 6.03 -2.07 -7.64
C LEU A 212 6.08 -0.75 -8.40
N ASN A 213 7.19 -0.04 -8.27
CA ASN A 213 7.60 1.08 -9.10
C ASN A 213 8.57 0.58 -10.18
N MET A 214 8.10 0.48 -11.43
CA MET A 214 8.84 -0.20 -12.50
C MET A 214 9.98 0.66 -13.03
N GLY A 215 11.19 0.12 -13.01
CA GLY A 215 12.40 0.82 -13.43
C GLY A 215 12.79 1.99 -12.53
N GLY A 216 12.02 2.24 -11.47
CA GLY A 216 12.16 3.38 -10.56
C GLY A 216 12.63 3.00 -9.16
N PRO A 217 13.00 3.98 -8.32
CA PRO A 217 13.46 3.72 -6.95
C PRO A 217 12.32 3.30 -6.02
N LEU A 218 12.68 2.80 -4.84
CA LEU A 218 11.75 2.61 -3.72
C LEU A 218 11.05 3.93 -3.38
N LEU A 219 9.72 3.91 -3.35
CA LEU A 219 8.90 5.02 -2.86
C LEU A 219 8.28 4.65 -1.52
N THR A 220 8.23 5.60 -0.61
CA THR A 220 7.65 5.43 0.73
C THR A 220 6.49 6.40 0.93
N ALA A 221 5.88 6.39 2.13
CA ALA A 221 4.81 7.32 2.48
C ALA A 221 5.17 8.81 2.33
N GLN A 222 6.45 9.18 2.27
CA GLN A 222 6.88 10.56 2.02
C GLN A 222 6.68 11.00 0.56
N ASN A 223 6.59 10.05 -0.37
CA ASN A 223 6.45 10.28 -1.80
C ASN A 223 5.10 9.78 -2.35
N ASP A 224 4.21 9.29 -1.49
CA ASP A 224 2.90 8.75 -1.85
C ASP A 224 1.80 9.41 -1.01
N THR A 225 0.76 9.92 -1.69
CA THR A 225 -0.34 10.66 -1.06
C THR A 225 -1.19 9.82 -0.11
N LEU A 226 -1.08 8.49 -0.17
CA LEU A 226 -1.88 7.53 0.61
C LEU A 226 -1.02 6.71 1.58
N GLY A 227 0.24 7.10 1.77
CA GLY A 227 1.17 6.43 2.66
C GLY A 227 1.61 5.03 2.20
N ARG A 228 1.43 4.70 0.92
CA ARG A 228 1.80 3.40 0.34
C ARG A 228 3.31 3.31 0.10
N THR A 229 3.82 2.09 0.12
CA THR A 229 5.20 1.79 -0.31
C THR A 229 5.18 1.14 -1.68
N TRP A 230 6.03 1.62 -2.59
CA TRP A 230 6.22 1.05 -3.93
C TRP A 230 7.66 0.55 -4.05
N GLU A 231 7.84 -0.75 -4.13
CA GLU A 231 9.16 -1.37 -4.18
C GLU A 231 9.75 -1.32 -5.59
N ASN A 232 11.08 -1.31 -5.70
CA ASN A 232 11.71 -1.51 -7.00
C ASN A 232 11.47 -2.95 -7.50
N ASP A 233 11.25 -3.09 -8.80
CA ASP A 233 10.83 -4.33 -9.44
C ASP A 233 11.97 -5.30 -9.79
N ALA A 234 13.22 -4.84 -9.80
CA ALA A 234 14.37 -5.60 -10.30
C ALA A 234 14.56 -6.97 -9.60
N LYS A 235 14.16 -7.09 -8.33
CA LYS A 235 14.23 -8.36 -7.58
C LYS A 235 13.23 -9.43 -8.05
N TYR A 236 12.25 -9.04 -8.86
CA TYR A 236 11.25 -9.92 -9.45
C TYR A 236 11.52 -10.24 -10.92
N LEU A 237 12.45 -9.52 -11.55
CA LEU A 237 12.78 -9.69 -12.95
C LEU A 237 13.49 -11.04 -13.16
N HIS A 238 13.01 -11.84 -14.12
CA HIS A 238 13.56 -13.16 -14.38
C HIS A 238 14.96 -13.09 -15.02
N VAL A 239 15.15 -12.14 -15.93
CA VAL A 239 16.41 -11.91 -16.65
C VAL A 239 16.76 -10.43 -16.57
N ASN A 240 17.75 -10.06 -15.77
CA ASN A 240 18.06 -8.64 -15.52
C ASN A 240 18.39 -7.83 -16.77
N SER A 241 19.09 -8.42 -17.75
CA SER A 241 19.45 -7.72 -18.99
C SER A 241 18.28 -7.56 -19.97
N SER A 242 17.15 -8.23 -19.71
CA SER A 242 15.97 -8.15 -20.57
C SER A 242 15.25 -6.81 -20.50
N ALA A 243 15.54 -5.99 -19.49
CA ALA A 243 14.93 -4.69 -19.28
C ALA A 243 15.96 -3.56 -19.19
N VAL A 244 15.56 -2.38 -19.65
CA VAL A 244 16.27 -1.12 -19.54
C VAL A 244 15.33 -0.07 -18.98
N ASN A 245 15.78 0.56 -17.89
CA ASN A 245 15.03 1.59 -17.19
C ASN A 245 15.02 2.87 -18.01
N VAL A 246 13.85 3.49 -18.10
CA VAL A 246 13.66 4.81 -18.68
C VAL A 246 13.02 5.71 -17.64
N SER A 247 13.37 7.00 -17.66
CA SER A 247 12.82 7.97 -16.73
C SER A 247 12.68 9.36 -17.32
N VAL A 248 11.72 10.10 -16.80
CA VAL A 248 11.51 11.54 -17.05
C VAL A 248 11.35 12.28 -15.72
N SER A 249 11.26 13.60 -15.75
CA SER A 249 10.97 14.35 -14.53
C SER A 249 9.56 14.02 -14.03
N PRO A 250 9.35 13.71 -12.73
CA PRO A 250 7.99 13.51 -12.19
C PRO A 250 7.07 14.72 -12.38
N SER A 251 7.64 15.93 -12.52
CA SER A 251 6.88 17.16 -12.80
C SER A 251 6.30 17.22 -14.21
N SER A 252 6.79 16.41 -15.16
CA SER A 252 6.24 16.36 -16.52
C SER A 252 5.01 15.45 -16.65
N ILE A 253 4.69 14.67 -15.60
CA ILE A 253 3.54 13.78 -15.59
C ILE A 253 2.25 14.58 -15.50
N LYS A 254 1.34 14.29 -16.43
CA LYS A 254 0.01 14.91 -16.50
C LYS A 254 -1.05 13.85 -16.36
N TYR A 255 -1.95 14.06 -15.41
CA TYR A 255 -3.06 13.17 -15.13
C TYR A 255 -4.27 13.50 -16.00
N PRO A 256 -4.87 12.53 -16.72
CA PRO A 256 -6.18 12.73 -17.34
C PRO A 256 -7.27 12.83 -16.28
N ALA A 257 -8.45 13.33 -16.64
CA ALA A 257 -9.55 13.54 -15.69
C ALA A 257 -9.99 12.27 -14.93
N ALA A 258 -9.80 11.09 -15.52
CA ALA A 258 -10.21 9.81 -14.93
C ALA A 258 -9.18 9.18 -13.97
N VAL A 259 -7.95 9.70 -13.91
CA VAL A 259 -6.86 9.15 -13.08
C VAL A 259 -6.34 10.25 -12.19
N THR A 260 -6.17 9.98 -10.90
CA THR A 260 -5.70 10.97 -9.94
C THR A 260 -4.34 10.57 -9.35
N PRO A 261 -3.62 11.49 -8.67
CA PRO A 261 -2.39 11.14 -7.95
C PRO A 261 -2.57 10.05 -6.89
N GLU A 262 -3.81 9.85 -6.41
CA GLU A 262 -4.17 8.78 -5.48
C GLU A 262 -4.18 7.40 -6.18
N THR A 263 -4.46 7.33 -7.48
CA THR A 263 -4.31 6.07 -8.23
C THR A 263 -2.86 5.56 -8.13
N ALA A 264 -1.89 6.41 -8.45
CA ALA A 264 -0.47 6.22 -8.17
C ALA A 264 0.26 7.57 -8.26
N PRO A 265 1.31 7.81 -7.46
CA PRO A 265 2.02 9.08 -7.46
C PRO A 265 2.76 9.27 -8.79
N ASN A 266 3.06 10.52 -9.13
CA ASN A 266 3.70 10.86 -10.40
C ASN A 266 5.06 10.20 -10.55
N TRP A 267 5.74 9.94 -9.44
CA TRP A 267 6.98 9.16 -9.38
C TRP A 267 6.86 7.76 -9.97
N VAL A 268 5.69 7.12 -9.89
CA VAL A 268 5.45 5.80 -10.52
C VAL A 268 5.34 5.95 -12.05
N TYR A 269 4.62 6.95 -12.52
CA TYR A 269 4.44 7.19 -13.95
C TYR A 269 5.66 7.84 -14.64
N ALA A 270 6.59 8.38 -13.85
CA ALA A 270 7.83 8.99 -14.34
C ALA A 270 8.93 7.99 -14.67
N THR A 271 8.74 6.73 -14.33
CA THR A 271 9.68 5.63 -14.60
C THR A 271 8.96 4.49 -15.29
N ALA A 272 9.70 3.75 -16.10
CA ALA A 272 9.21 2.52 -16.70
C ALA A 272 10.37 1.59 -17.06
N GLU A 273 10.05 0.32 -17.31
CA GLU A 273 10.96 -0.60 -17.99
C GLU A 273 10.58 -0.75 -19.46
N THR A 274 11.60 -0.72 -20.32
CA THR A 274 11.52 -1.07 -21.75
C THR A 274 12.37 -2.30 -22.02
N MET A 275 12.09 -3.14 -23.03
CA MET A 275 13.01 -4.25 -23.33
C MET A 275 14.40 -3.71 -23.67
N GLY A 276 15.40 -4.26 -22.99
CA GLY A 276 16.80 -4.07 -23.24
C GLY A 276 17.34 -5.08 -24.25
N GLU A 277 18.59 -5.49 -24.03
CA GLU A 277 19.23 -6.58 -24.75
C GLU A 277 19.24 -7.84 -23.89
N ALA A 278 18.34 -8.78 -24.13
CA ALA A 278 18.30 -10.04 -23.36
C ALA A 278 19.41 -11.05 -23.73
N ASN A 279 20.40 -10.67 -24.54
CA ASN A 279 21.46 -11.55 -25.04
C ASN A 279 20.93 -12.88 -25.65
N VAL A 280 19.78 -12.80 -26.32
CA VAL A 280 19.15 -13.91 -27.02
C VAL A 280 19.40 -13.80 -28.53
N PRO A 281 19.50 -14.93 -29.27
CA PRO A 281 19.71 -14.91 -30.72
C PRO A 281 18.59 -14.25 -31.53
N SER A 282 17.41 -14.08 -30.94
CA SER A 282 16.23 -13.47 -31.57
C SER A 282 15.77 -12.24 -30.82
N GLU A 283 15.50 -11.14 -31.53
CA GLU A 283 14.92 -9.90 -30.97
C GLU A 283 13.51 -10.09 -30.36
N ASN A 284 12.90 -11.27 -30.56
CA ASN A 284 11.63 -11.67 -29.98
C ASN A 284 11.84 -12.36 -28.62
N PHE A 285 11.88 -11.57 -27.54
CA PHE A 285 11.85 -12.09 -26.18
C PHE A 285 10.88 -11.30 -25.30
N ASN A 286 10.42 -11.93 -24.22
CA ASN A 286 9.50 -11.34 -23.26
C ASN A 286 10.26 -10.81 -22.05
N ILE A 287 9.82 -9.67 -21.52
CA ILE A 287 10.24 -9.25 -20.19
C ILE A 287 9.32 -9.95 -19.20
N THR A 288 9.90 -10.71 -18.28
CA THR A 288 9.13 -11.56 -17.36
C THR A 288 9.48 -11.22 -15.93
N TRP A 289 8.45 -10.89 -15.14
CA TRP A 289 8.54 -10.78 -13.69
C TRP A 289 7.87 -12.00 -13.05
N VAL A 290 8.53 -12.56 -12.03
CA VAL A 290 8.10 -13.78 -11.36
C VAL A 290 7.72 -13.47 -9.92
N PHE A 291 6.51 -13.84 -9.55
CA PHE A 291 5.93 -13.58 -8.23
C PHE A 291 5.55 -14.88 -7.55
N THR A 292 6.01 -15.07 -6.32
CA THR A 292 5.56 -16.21 -5.49
C THR A 292 4.21 -15.87 -4.88
N VAL A 293 3.21 -16.71 -5.12
CA VAL A 293 1.83 -16.51 -4.65
C VAL A 293 1.27 -17.77 -4.01
N ASP A 294 0.24 -17.62 -3.19
CA ASP A 294 -0.53 -18.71 -2.60
C ASP A 294 -1.59 -19.20 -3.60
N PRO A 295 -1.54 -20.46 -4.05
CA PRO A 295 -2.43 -20.95 -5.11
C PRO A 295 -3.90 -21.07 -4.70
N ASN A 296 -4.23 -20.94 -3.41
CA ASN A 296 -5.59 -21.13 -2.91
C ASN A 296 -6.46 -19.86 -2.99
N PHE A 297 -5.98 -18.80 -3.62
CA PHE A 297 -6.64 -17.50 -3.65
C PHE A 297 -6.70 -16.92 -5.06
N MET A 298 -7.65 -16.01 -5.28
CA MET A 298 -7.70 -15.20 -6.49
C MET A 298 -6.82 -13.95 -6.31
N TYR A 299 -6.33 -13.44 -7.42
CA TYR A 299 -5.46 -12.26 -7.46
C TYR A 299 -6.03 -11.21 -8.37
N PHE A 300 -6.18 -10.00 -7.85
CA PHE A 300 -6.40 -8.79 -8.62
C PHE A 300 -5.03 -8.24 -9.03
N VAL A 301 -4.83 -8.06 -10.34
CA VAL A 301 -3.61 -7.49 -10.90
C VAL A 301 -3.98 -6.19 -11.59
N ARG A 302 -3.39 -5.09 -11.12
CA ARG A 302 -3.47 -3.80 -11.79
C ARG A 302 -2.11 -3.40 -12.34
N VAL A 303 -2.14 -2.99 -13.60
CA VAL A 303 -0.96 -2.49 -14.31
C VAL A 303 -1.14 -1.02 -14.61
N HIS A 304 -0.12 -0.23 -14.34
CA HIS A 304 -0.05 1.19 -14.58
C HIS A 304 0.81 1.46 -15.81
N PHE A 305 0.31 2.31 -16.71
CA PHE A 305 0.96 2.67 -17.95
C PHE A 305 1.06 4.19 -18.09
N CYS A 306 2.23 4.69 -18.46
CA CYS A 306 2.45 6.05 -18.92
C CYS A 306 3.50 6.01 -20.04
N ASP A 307 3.14 6.54 -21.21
CA ASP A 307 4.07 6.64 -22.32
C ASP A 307 5.00 7.83 -22.12
N ILE A 308 6.22 7.52 -21.69
CA ILE A 308 7.30 8.49 -21.46
C ILE A 308 8.42 8.36 -22.51
N VAL A 309 8.21 7.56 -23.56
CA VAL A 309 9.24 7.21 -24.57
C VAL A 309 8.85 7.69 -25.96
N SER A 310 7.56 7.57 -26.33
CA SER A 310 7.10 7.94 -27.68
C SER A 310 7.28 9.42 -27.96
N LYS A 311 7.71 9.69 -29.20
CA LYS A 311 7.79 11.06 -29.74
C LYS A 311 6.59 11.42 -30.63
N ALA A 312 5.71 10.46 -30.96
CA ALA A 312 4.53 10.65 -31.80
C ALA A 312 3.40 9.65 -31.45
N LEU A 313 2.15 9.97 -31.84
CA LEU A 313 0.99 9.07 -31.71
C LEU A 313 1.15 7.84 -32.64
N ASN A 314 0.66 6.68 -32.20
CA ASN A 314 0.74 5.39 -32.93
C ASN A 314 2.16 4.86 -33.20
N SER A 315 3.20 5.36 -32.53
CA SER A 315 4.53 4.71 -32.60
C SER A 315 4.62 3.42 -31.78
N LEU A 316 3.65 3.16 -30.90
CA LEU A 316 3.62 2.01 -29.98
C LEU A 316 2.22 1.35 -29.97
N VAL A 317 2.14 0.06 -30.30
CA VAL A 317 0.93 -0.78 -30.22
C VAL A 317 1.32 -2.10 -29.55
N PHE A 318 0.54 -2.57 -28.57
CA PHE A 318 0.90 -3.72 -27.73
C PHE A 318 -0.27 -4.69 -27.53
N ASN A 319 0.06 -5.98 -27.42
CA ASN A 319 -0.86 -7.05 -27.00
C ASN A 319 -0.43 -7.56 -25.62
N GLY A 320 -1.34 -7.51 -24.63
CA GLY A 320 -1.13 -8.12 -23.32
C GLY A 320 -1.99 -9.37 -23.17
N VAL A 321 -1.39 -10.50 -22.78
CA VAL A 321 -2.13 -11.70 -22.40
C VAL A 321 -1.76 -12.05 -20.96
N THR A 322 -2.75 -12.02 -20.08
CA THR A 322 -2.66 -12.62 -18.76
C THR A 322 -3.06 -14.08 -18.90
N SER A 323 -2.11 -15.01 -18.76
CA SER A 323 -2.33 -16.44 -18.43
C SER A 323 -1.00 -17.10 -18.11
N ILE A 324 0.07 -16.62 -18.74
CA ILE A 324 1.50 -16.67 -18.44
C ILE A 324 2.02 -15.35 -19.03
N ALA A 325 2.77 -14.56 -18.26
CA ALA A 325 3.10 -13.18 -18.61
C ALA A 325 3.99 -13.07 -19.87
N ASP A 326 3.40 -12.60 -20.97
CA ASP A 326 4.12 -12.04 -22.11
C ASP A 326 3.89 -10.53 -22.16
N PHE A 327 4.91 -9.76 -21.78
CA PHE A 327 4.94 -8.30 -21.89
C PHE A 327 5.96 -7.87 -22.94
N THR A 328 5.52 -7.05 -23.89
CA THR A 328 6.39 -6.44 -24.88
C THR A 328 6.24 -4.89 -24.86
N LYS A 329 6.92 -4.23 -23.89
CA LYS A 329 7.17 -2.76 -23.64
C LYS A 329 5.92 -1.88 -23.45
N SER A 330 5.78 -0.89 -22.56
CA SER A 330 6.50 -0.36 -21.38
C SER A 330 5.50 -0.34 -20.21
N SER A 331 5.90 -0.64 -18.98
CA SER A 331 5.00 -0.60 -17.82
C SER A 331 5.58 0.29 -16.72
N SER A 332 4.72 1.04 -16.02
CA SER A 332 5.12 2.07 -15.04
C SER A 332 4.95 1.62 -13.59
N GLY A 333 3.99 0.74 -13.32
CA GLY A 333 3.70 0.27 -11.96
C GLY A 333 2.82 -0.97 -11.93
N TRP A 334 2.96 -1.79 -10.89
CA TRP A 334 2.14 -2.98 -10.70
C TRP A 334 1.60 -3.04 -9.29
N LEU A 335 0.34 -3.42 -9.16
CA LEU A 335 -0.30 -3.73 -7.89
C LEU A 335 -0.89 -5.13 -7.98
N PHE A 336 -0.46 -6.00 -7.08
CA PHE A 336 -1.00 -7.35 -6.92
C PHE A 336 -1.66 -7.44 -5.56
N GLU A 337 -2.95 -7.75 -5.60
CA GLU A 337 -3.81 -7.85 -4.44
C GLU A 337 -4.41 -9.26 -4.40
N LYS A 338 -4.25 -9.93 -3.27
CA LYS A 338 -4.78 -11.26 -3.00
C LYS A 338 -6.18 -11.10 -2.41
N SER A 339 -7.23 -11.64 -3.03
CA SER A 339 -8.57 -11.64 -2.43
C SER A 339 -8.59 -12.52 -1.19
N ARG A 340 -9.35 -12.17 -0.16
CA ARG A 340 -9.53 -12.94 1.08
C ARG A 340 -10.98 -13.16 1.42
#